data_AF-A0A9D7FKG9-F1
#
_entry.id   AF-A0A9D7FKG9-F1
#
_cell.length_a   1.000
_cell.length_b   1.000
_cell.length_c   1.000
_cell.angle_alpha   90.00
_cell.angle_beta   90.00
_cell.angle_gamma   90.00
#
_symmetry.space_group_name_H-M   'P 1'
#
loop_
_entity.id
_entity.type
_entity.pdbx_description
1 polymer ?
#
loop_
_entity_poly.entity_id
_entity_poly.type
_entity_poly.pdbx_seq_one_letter_code
_entity_poly.pdbx_strand_id
1 'polypeptide(L)'
;MIDRNSGQPMHEHALSPTRSLRRRKRPPGSPPLSAIYALLFLPLGFLFVFNYIPAVSALYHAFTDWDVGAQSHWVGLKNFFEAQP
;
A
#
# COMPACT_ATOMS: atom_id res chain seq x y z
N MET A 1 -57.45 -63.23 10.06
CA MET A 1 -57.56 -61.77 10.13
C MET A 1 -56.23 -61.21 9.62
N ILE A 2 -56.23 -60.67 8.40
CA ILE A 2 -55.08 -60.07 7.73
C ILE A 2 -55.01 -58.60 8.16
N ASP A 3 -53.84 -58.14 8.64
CA ASP A 3 -53.40 -56.75 8.53
C ASP A 3 -51.86 -56.80 8.52
N ARG A 4 -51.19 -56.69 7.37
CA ARG A 4 -50.95 -55.47 6.57
C ARG A 4 -50.30 -54.39 7.44
N ASN A 5 -48.97 -54.39 7.52
CA ASN A 5 -48.14 -53.21 7.18
C ASN A 5 -46.65 -53.54 7.37
N SER A 6 -46.12 -54.22 6.37
CA SER A 6 -44.73 -54.12 5.95
C SER A 6 -44.39 -52.67 5.58
N GLY A 7 -43.41 -52.06 6.27
CA GLY A 7 -42.71 -50.89 5.73
C GLY A 7 -42.53 -49.71 6.67
N GLN A 8 -41.86 -49.89 7.81
CA GLN A 8 -41.15 -48.77 8.42
C GLN A 8 -39.72 -48.77 7.83
N PRO A 9 -39.40 -47.83 6.92
CA PRO A 9 -38.19 -47.86 6.13
C PRO A 9 -36.95 -47.59 6.98
N MET A 10 -35.90 -48.37 6.71
CA MET A 10 -34.52 -48.12 7.12
C MET A 10 -33.96 -46.85 6.44
N HIS A 11 -34.51 -45.67 6.74
CA HIS A 11 -34.04 -44.40 6.19
C HIS A 11 -34.03 -43.28 7.24
N GLU A 12 -33.29 -43.49 8.33
CA GLU A 12 -32.70 -42.38 9.08
C GLU A 12 -31.17 -42.44 8.95
N HIS A 13 -30.70 -42.41 7.69
CA HIS A 13 -29.57 -41.56 7.37
C HIS A 13 -30.02 -40.10 7.57
N ALA A 14 -30.19 -39.71 8.83
CA ALA A 14 -30.26 -38.31 9.21
C ALA A 14 -28.85 -37.73 9.00
N LEU A 15 -28.57 -37.41 7.74
CA LEU A 15 -27.58 -36.43 7.36
C LEU A 15 -27.92 -35.14 8.14
N SER A 16 -26.94 -34.67 8.90
CA SER A 16 -26.77 -33.32 9.44
C SER A 16 -27.31 -33.10 10.88
N PRO A 17 -26.45 -32.55 11.76
CA PRO A 17 -26.29 -31.12 11.69
C PRO A 17 -24.93 -30.79 11.11
N THR A 18 -24.97 -30.19 9.92
CA THR A 18 -24.15 -29.07 9.50
C THR A 18 -23.23 -28.64 10.62
N ARG A 19 -21.97 -29.09 10.54
CA ARG A 19 -20.87 -28.69 11.41
C ARG A 19 -20.90 -27.17 11.44
N SER A 20 -21.50 -26.61 12.49
CA SER A 20 -21.70 -25.17 12.58
C SER A 20 -20.29 -24.59 12.53
N LEU A 21 -19.99 -23.91 11.42
CA LEU A 21 -18.72 -23.25 11.23
C LEU A 21 -18.67 -22.24 12.36
N ARG A 22 -17.93 -22.59 13.42
CA ARG A 22 -17.70 -21.76 14.59
C ARG A 22 -17.14 -20.46 14.05
N ARG A 23 -18.00 -19.45 13.89
CA ARG A 23 -17.66 -18.14 13.36
C ARG A 23 -16.59 -17.63 14.30
N ARG A 24 -15.32 -17.71 13.89
CA ARG A 24 -14.20 -17.14 14.63
C ARG A 24 -14.56 -15.66 14.79
N LYS A 25 -14.96 -15.27 16.00
CA LYS A 25 -15.09 -13.87 16.36
C LYS A 25 -13.71 -13.26 16.07
N ARG A 26 -13.63 -12.37 15.09
CA ARG A 26 -12.40 -11.66 14.77
C ARG A 26 -11.93 -10.99 16.07
N PRO A 27 -10.67 -11.18 16.49
CA PRO A 27 -10.19 -10.59 17.72
C PRO A 27 -10.33 -9.06 17.63
N PRO A 28 -10.87 -8.40 18.66
CA PRO A 28 -10.97 -6.95 18.71
C PRO A 28 -9.55 -6.41 18.89
N GLY A 29 -9.02 -5.74 17.86
CA GLY A 29 -7.67 -5.18 17.91
C GLY A 29 -6.84 -5.34 16.64
N SER A 30 -7.39 -5.83 15.53
CA SER A 30 -6.69 -5.74 14.24
C SER A 30 -6.45 -4.25 13.93
N PRO A 31 -5.18 -3.78 13.82
CA PRO A 31 -4.91 -2.40 13.49
C PRO A 31 -5.61 -2.05 12.17
N PRO A 32 -6.19 -0.84 12.06
CA PRO A 32 -6.84 -0.44 10.83
C PRO A 32 -5.79 -0.41 9.73
N LEU A 33 -6.10 -0.98 8.57
CA LEU A 33 -5.18 -1.04 7.42
C LEU A 33 -4.65 0.35 7.05
N SER A 34 -5.46 1.39 7.26
CA SER A 34 -5.06 2.78 7.08
C SER A 34 -3.89 3.21 7.97
N ALA A 35 -3.81 2.74 9.22
CA ALA A 35 -2.69 3.06 10.10
C ALA A 35 -1.38 2.40 9.62
N ILE A 36 -1.45 1.18 9.08
CA ILE A 36 -0.29 0.51 8.48
C ILE A 36 0.19 1.28 7.25
N TYR A 37 -0.73 1.66 6.36
CA TYR A 37 -0.38 2.46 5.18
C TYR A 37 0.15 3.84 5.57
N ALA A 38 -0.45 4.51 6.55
CA ALA A 38 0.05 5.80 7.03
C ALA A 38 1.47 5.67 7.58
N LEU A 39 1.75 4.64 8.39
CA LEU A 39 3.09 4.40 8.92
C LEU A 39 4.13 4.15 7.83
N LEU A 40 3.74 3.56 6.70
CA LEU A 40 4.64 3.26 5.59
C LEU A 40 4.83 4.46 4.64
N PHE A 41 3.73 5.12 4.25
CA PHE A 41 3.75 6.20 3.28
C PHE A 41 4.12 7.55 3.87
N LEU A 42 3.89 7.79 5.16
CA LEU A 42 4.26 9.05 5.80
C LEU A 42 5.78 9.31 5.74
N PRO A 43 6.67 8.41 6.20
CA PRO A 43 8.11 8.62 6.09
C PRO A 43 8.59 8.68 4.64
N LEU A 44 7.99 7.90 3.74
CA LEU A 44 8.26 7.99 2.29
C LEU A 44 7.94 9.39 1.76
N GLY A 45 6.78 9.94 2.11
CA GLY A 45 6.37 11.30 1.73
C GLY A 45 7.35 12.34 2.25
N PHE A 46 7.78 12.23 3.51
CA PHE A 46 8.82 13.11 4.05
C PHE A 46 10.14 13.01 3.30
N LEU A 47 10.58 11.80 2.95
CA LEU A 47 11.78 11.59 2.16
C LEU A 47 11.66 12.29 0.80
N PHE A 48 10.53 12.18 0.11
CA PHE A 48 10.35 12.84 -1.18
C PHE A 48 10.34 14.37 -1.05
N VAL A 49 9.55 14.91 -0.10
CA VAL A 49 9.38 16.36 0.05
C VAL A 49 10.66 17.05 0.51
N PHE A 50 11.37 16.46 1.47
CA PHE A 50 12.53 17.12 2.08
C PHE A 50 13.88 16.68 1.51
N ASN A 51 13.96 15.56 0.80
CA ASN A 51 15.22 15.09 0.21
C ASN A 51 15.18 15.19 -1.32
N TYR A 52 14.20 14.56 -1.96
CA TYR A 52 14.19 14.47 -3.43
C TYR A 52 13.80 15.77 -4.12
N ILE A 53 12.77 16.48 -3.66
CA ILE A 53 12.39 17.78 -4.25
C ILE A 53 13.55 18.78 -4.18
N PRO A 54 14.21 19.03 -3.02
CA PRO A 54 15.34 19.94 -2.98
C PRO A 54 16.58 19.40 -3.71
N ALA A 55 16.83 18.08 -3.72
CA ALA A 55 17.95 17.52 -4.49
C ALA A 55 17.76 17.70 -6.01
N VAL A 56 16.55 17.45 -6.53
CA VAL A 56 16.22 17.66 -7.94
C VAL A 56 16.20 19.15 -8.27
N SER A 57 15.70 19.99 -7.38
CA SER A 57 15.76 21.45 -7.52
C SER A 57 17.21 21.92 -7.59
N ALA A 58 18.06 21.49 -6.65
CA ALA A 58 19.48 21.83 -6.64
C ALA A 58 20.20 21.30 -7.89
N LEU A 59 19.84 20.10 -8.36
CA LEU A 59 20.37 19.54 -9.60
C LEU A 59 19.95 20.39 -10.81
N TYR A 60 18.69 20.80 -10.90
CA TYR A 60 18.19 21.68 -11.95
C TYR A 60 18.88 23.05 -11.92
N HIS A 61 19.06 23.62 -10.73
CA HIS A 61 19.82 24.86 -10.53
C HIS A 61 21.32 24.67 -10.80
N ALA A 62 21.91 23.48 -10.63
CA ALA A 62 23.31 23.26 -11.01
C ALA A 62 23.51 23.33 -12.54
N PHE A 63 22.48 22.96 -13.31
CA PHE A 63 22.47 23.04 -14.78
C PHE A 63 21.96 24.36 -15.34
N THR A 64 21.46 25.26 -14.47
CA THR A 64 20.89 26.55 -14.86
C THR A 64 21.68 27.65 -14.17
N ASP A 65 22.26 28.57 -14.92
CA ASP A 65 22.99 29.69 -14.31
C ASP A 65 21.98 30.79 -13.95
N TRP A 66 21.81 31.03 -12.66
CA TRP A 66 20.89 32.03 -12.13
C TRP A 66 21.72 33.20 -11.62
N ASP A 67 22.03 34.14 -12.50
CA ASP A 67 22.61 35.41 -12.08
C ASP A 67 21.50 36.29 -11.47
N VAL A 68 21.72 36.79 -10.26
CA VAL A 68 20.70 37.55 -9.50
C VAL A 68 20.50 38.91 -10.16
N GLY A 69 19.62 38.96 -11.17
CA GLY A 69 19.28 40.18 -11.91
C GLY A 69 19.31 40.08 -13.45
N ALA A 70 19.65 38.93 -14.05
CA ALA A 70 19.65 38.75 -15.51
C ALA A 70 19.00 37.41 -15.94
N GLN A 71 18.65 37.31 -17.23
CA GLN A 71 17.83 36.22 -17.77
C GLN A 71 18.47 34.83 -17.59
N SER A 72 17.73 33.92 -16.95
CA SER A 72 18.06 32.50 -16.78
C SER A 72 18.35 31.84 -18.13
N HIS A 73 19.63 31.64 -18.45
CA HIS A 73 20.06 30.83 -19.59
C HIS A 73 20.33 29.40 -19.12
N TRP A 74 19.87 28.40 -19.88
CA TRP A 74 20.19 27.00 -19.62
C TRP A 74 21.63 26.74 -20.06
N VAL A 75 22.56 26.62 -19.12
CA VAL A 75 24.01 26.59 -19.41
C VAL A 75 24.55 25.15 -19.46
N GLY A 76 23.78 24.16 -19.00
CA GLY A 76 24.12 22.73 -19.15
C GLY A 76 25.34 22.35 -18.31
N LEU A 77 26.29 21.58 -18.86
CA LEU A 77 27.48 21.13 -18.13
C LEU A 77 28.59 22.18 -17.97
N LYS A 78 28.44 23.39 -18.51
CA LYS A 78 29.52 24.39 -18.51
C LYS A 78 29.96 24.78 -17.10
N ASN A 79 29.05 24.79 -16.12
CA ASN A 79 29.35 25.02 -14.70
C ASN A 79 30.31 23.96 -14.09
N PHE A 80 30.39 22.77 -14.66
CA PHE A 80 31.30 21.71 -14.19
C PHE A 80 32.69 21.78 -14.84
N PHE A 81 32.86 22.55 -15.91
CA PHE A 81 34.15 22.74 -16.59
C PHE A 81 34.91 23.98 -16.08
N GLU A 82 34.22 25.00 -15.57
CA GLU A 82 34.81 26.19 -14.94
C GLU A 82 35.52 25.87 -13.61
N ALA A 83 35.18 24.74 -12.98
CA ALA A 83 35.69 24.35 -11.67
C ALA A 83 37.11 23.70 -11.70
N GLN A 84 37.87 23.86 -12.78
CA GLN A 84 39.26 23.43 -12.86
C GLN A 84 40.15 24.67 -13.09
N PRO A 85 41.29 24.79 -12.38
CA PRO A 85 42.07 26.03 -12.21
C PRO A 85 42.64 26.63 -13.50
#